data_AF-A0A5J5RK09-F1
#
_entry.id   AF-A0A5J5RK09-F1
#
_cell.length_a   1.000
_cell.length_b   1.000
_cell.length_c   1.000
_cell.angle_alpha   90.00
_cell.angle_beta   90.00
_cell.angle_gamma   90.00
#
_symmetry.space_group_name_H-M   'P 1'
#
loop_
_entity.id
_entity.type
_entity.pdbx_description
1 polymer ?
#
loop_
_entity_poly.entity_id
_entity_poly.type
_entity_poly.pdbx_seq_one_letter_code
_entity_poly.pdbx_strand_id
1 'polypeptide(L)'
;MERFENDDLQYVVDDYYDVNDFNNDGAVVEPEPQRDAAGLESFDSDFEDDIESSKPKTDTSAEEARNGKDIQGIPWERLNFTRERYRQTRVREYKNYENLYGSREEMEKEFLQVEKGKAFYDFQFNTRLVKSTIVHFQLRNLLWATSKHDVYLMENYSVMHWSSLLHKGEEVLNVAKPIVPNLKHPGLLSQQLSRVQISTMVVKENLMVAGGFQGELICKYLNQSGAAFCTKLTTDDNAITNAVDVFNNPSGALRVMAANNDAKIRIFDAETFASINRYSFNWSVNNTSVSPDGKLLAVLGDSVECLIVDAQSGQVTNSLKGHLDYSFASAWHPDGHILATGNQDTSCRLWDIRNLSKSLAILKGRMGAIRGVKFTSDGRFLAIAEPADFVHIFDTKLGYVNCQEIDIFGEIAGVSFSPDTETLFVGVADRTYGSLLAYNRRRYNQYLDSML
;
A
#
# COMPACT_ATOMS: atom_id res chain seq x y z
N MET A 1 29.04 9.00 1.31
CA MET A 1 28.46 10.34 1.11
C MET A 1 28.71 10.69 -0.35
N GLU A 2 27.75 10.37 -1.21
CA GLU A 2 27.65 10.84 -2.60
C GLU A 2 26.16 11.12 -2.79
N ARG A 3 25.79 12.39 -2.98
CA ARG A 3 24.44 12.79 -3.35
C ARG A 3 24.30 12.50 -4.84
N PHE A 4 23.54 11.48 -5.19
CA PHE A 4 23.06 11.26 -6.54
C PHE A 4 21.62 11.76 -6.60
N GLU A 5 21.42 12.94 -7.20
CA GLU A 5 20.15 13.33 -7.79
C GLU A 5 19.97 12.52 -9.07
N ASN A 6 18.85 11.84 -9.21
CA ASN A 6 18.53 11.08 -10.42
C ASN A 6 17.05 11.32 -10.75
N ASP A 7 16.81 12.21 -11.73
CA ASP A 7 15.49 12.68 -12.16
C ASP A 7 14.77 11.70 -13.12
N ASP A 8 15.36 10.55 -13.42
CA ASP A 8 14.92 9.66 -14.52
C ASP A 8 13.77 8.69 -14.17
N LEU A 9 13.06 8.90 -13.05
CA LEU A 9 11.81 8.19 -12.73
C LEU A 9 10.58 9.11 -12.61
N GLN A 10 10.72 10.39 -12.95
CA GLN A 10 9.57 11.30 -13.06
C GLN A 10 8.65 11.00 -14.27
N TYR A 11 8.98 10.01 -15.11
CA TYR A 11 8.31 9.78 -16.40
C TYR A 11 7.36 8.59 -16.48
N VAL A 12 7.11 7.81 -15.42
CA VAL A 12 6.27 6.58 -15.54
C VAL A 12 4.81 6.79 -15.13
N VAL A 13 4.41 7.98 -14.66
CA VAL A 13 3.01 8.25 -14.30
C VAL A 13 2.21 8.82 -15.48
N ASP A 14 2.86 9.48 -16.44
CA ASP A 14 2.18 10.12 -17.58
C ASP A 14 2.02 9.19 -18.80
N ASP A 15 2.90 8.19 -18.98
CA ASP A 15 2.92 7.33 -20.18
C ASP A 15 1.88 6.19 -20.19
N TYR A 16 1.09 6.01 -19.12
CA TYR A 16 0.01 5.01 -19.10
C TYR A 16 -1.33 5.51 -19.68
N TYR A 17 -1.39 6.76 -20.15
CA TYR A 17 -2.59 7.35 -20.75
C TYR A 17 -2.69 7.21 -22.28
N ASP A 18 -1.74 6.56 -22.95
CA ASP A 18 -1.80 6.34 -24.40
C ASP A 18 -1.55 4.87 -24.77
N VAL A 19 -2.58 4.05 -24.58
CA VAL A 19 -2.74 2.81 -25.35
C VAL A 19 -4.10 2.84 -26.02
N ASN A 20 -4.15 3.52 -27.17
CA ASN A 20 -5.17 3.32 -28.20
C ASN A 20 -4.50 3.15 -29.56
N ASP A 21 -5.14 2.32 -30.38
CA ASP A 21 -4.67 1.63 -31.59
C ASP A 21 -3.93 2.42 -32.69
N PHE A 22 -3.03 1.68 -33.36
CA PHE A 22 -2.62 1.71 -34.76
C PHE A 22 -3.31 2.74 -35.70
N ASN A 23 -2.53 3.69 -36.26
CA ASN A 23 -2.28 3.80 -37.70
C ASN A 23 -1.45 5.05 -38.08
N ASN A 24 -0.35 4.77 -38.78
CA ASN A 24 0.19 5.40 -39.99
C ASN A 24 0.64 6.88 -40.06
N ASP A 25 1.73 7.00 -40.84
CA ASP A 25 2.33 8.15 -41.51
C ASP A 25 3.24 9.09 -40.72
N GLY A 26 4.52 9.03 -41.10
CA GLY A 26 5.60 9.77 -40.50
C GLY A 26 5.85 11.15 -41.10
N ALA A 27 6.80 11.86 -40.48
CA ALA A 27 7.69 12.78 -41.17
C ALA A 27 8.91 13.09 -40.28
N VAL A 28 10.01 13.31 -40.98
CA VAL A 28 11.37 13.63 -40.57
C VAL A 28 11.48 14.96 -39.82
N VAL A 29 12.35 15.04 -38.80
CA VAL A 29 12.93 16.32 -38.31
C VAL A 29 14.43 16.15 -38.04
N GLU A 30 15.25 16.96 -38.72
CA GLU A 30 16.69 17.14 -38.51
C GLU A 30 16.99 18.15 -37.36
N PRO A 31 18.20 18.14 -36.73
CA PRO A 31 18.48 18.91 -35.52
C PRO A 31 19.41 20.15 -35.70
N GLU A 32 19.50 20.91 -34.59
CA GLU A 32 20.59 21.83 -34.13
C GLU A 32 20.47 23.36 -34.38
N PRO A 33 21.22 24.25 -33.65
CA PRO A 33 22.25 24.03 -32.60
C PRO A 33 22.21 24.94 -31.34
N GLN A 34 23.12 24.59 -30.41
CA GLN A 34 23.60 25.26 -29.19
C GLN A 34 24.20 26.67 -29.39
N ARG A 35 24.20 27.48 -28.31
CA ARG A 35 25.14 28.60 -28.09
C ARG A 35 25.53 28.79 -26.62
N ASP A 36 26.79 28.48 -26.36
CA ASP A 36 27.85 29.13 -25.57
C ASP A 36 27.61 30.05 -24.36
N ALA A 37 28.58 29.89 -23.45
CA ALA A 37 28.78 30.50 -22.13
C ALA A 37 29.69 31.75 -22.12
N ALA A 38 29.75 32.37 -20.92
CA ALA A 38 30.74 33.33 -20.35
C ALA A 38 30.10 34.71 -20.03
N GLY A 39 30.30 35.38 -18.90
CA GLY A 39 31.09 35.20 -17.69
C GLY A 39 31.12 36.55 -16.92
N LEU A 40 31.66 36.56 -15.68
CA LEU A 40 32.01 37.72 -14.81
C LEU A 40 30.79 38.39 -14.10
N GLU A 41 30.81 38.79 -12.82
CA GLU A 41 31.91 39.26 -11.96
C GLU A 41 31.47 39.32 -10.47
N SER A 42 32.46 39.40 -9.59
CA SER A 42 32.45 39.37 -8.11
C SER A 42 31.85 40.60 -7.42
N PHE A 43 31.23 40.42 -6.25
CA PHE A 43 31.20 41.42 -5.17
C PHE A 43 31.23 40.73 -3.79
N ASP A 44 32.29 41.01 -3.04
CA ASP A 44 32.41 40.70 -1.61
C ASP A 44 31.49 41.61 -0.78
N SER A 45 30.80 41.05 0.21
CA SER A 45 30.40 41.80 1.39
C SER A 45 30.33 40.87 2.60
N ASP A 46 31.23 41.11 3.56
CA ASP A 46 31.25 40.52 4.89
C ASP A 46 29.95 40.81 5.64
N PHE A 47 29.20 39.76 5.97
CA PHE A 47 28.28 39.73 7.11
C PHE A 47 28.35 38.32 7.70
N GLU A 48 29.10 38.20 8.81
CA GLU A 48 28.92 37.10 9.75
C GLU A 48 27.52 37.25 10.36
N ASP A 49 26.62 36.33 10.06
CA ASP A 49 25.44 36.06 10.87
C ASP A 49 25.16 34.56 10.83
N ASP A 50 24.94 34.01 12.02
CA ASP A 50 24.57 32.63 12.31
C ASP A 50 23.39 32.17 11.45
N ILE A 51 23.67 31.47 10.35
CA ILE A 51 22.67 30.73 9.58
C ILE A 51 23.00 29.24 9.74
N GLU A 52 22.47 28.64 10.80
CA GLU A 52 22.02 27.25 10.71
C GLU A 52 21.11 27.18 9.47
N SER A 53 21.63 26.63 8.38
CA SER A 53 20.96 26.55 7.09
C SER A 53 19.65 25.80 7.23
N SER A 54 18.58 26.57 7.43
CA SER A 54 17.21 26.15 7.57
C SER A 54 16.76 25.50 6.28
N LYS A 55 16.77 24.16 6.24
CA LYS A 55 15.83 23.47 5.35
C LYS A 55 14.43 23.90 5.79
N PRO A 56 13.53 24.31 4.88
CA PRO A 56 12.16 24.65 5.26
C PRO A 56 11.57 23.47 6.02
N LYS A 57 10.99 23.71 7.20
CA LYS A 57 10.29 22.66 7.97
C LYS A 57 9.12 22.16 7.14
N THR A 58 9.35 21.08 6.42
CA THR A 58 8.38 20.43 5.54
C THR A 58 7.33 19.65 6.33
N ASP A 59 7.68 19.25 7.55
CA ASP A 59 6.85 18.39 8.38
C ASP A 59 5.72 19.19 9.06
N THR A 60 4.66 18.49 9.44
CA THR A 60 3.53 19.07 10.15
C THR A 60 3.29 18.29 11.43
N SER A 61 3.35 18.99 12.56
CA SER A 61 3.00 18.45 13.87
C SER A 61 1.50 18.52 14.14
N ALA A 62 0.99 17.71 15.07
CA ALA A 62 -0.39 17.80 15.52
C ALA A 62 -0.75 19.17 16.11
N GLU A 63 0.20 19.88 16.74
CA GLU A 63 -0.03 21.22 17.28
C GLU A 63 -0.26 22.24 16.16
N GLU A 64 0.61 22.26 15.15
CA GLU A 64 0.42 23.13 13.99
C GLU A 64 -0.89 22.82 13.26
N ALA A 65 -1.23 21.53 13.11
CA ALA A 65 -2.48 21.12 12.48
C ALA A 65 -3.72 21.60 13.26
N ARG A 66 -3.71 21.49 14.59
CA ARG A 66 -4.76 22.05 15.45
C ARG A 66 -4.85 23.57 15.35
N ASN A 67 -3.74 24.24 15.06
CA ASN A 67 -3.68 25.68 14.82
C ASN A 67 -4.06 26.08 13.38
N GLY A 68 -4.57 25.14 12.57
CA GLY A 68 -5.11 25.40 11.24
C GLY A 68 -4.14 25.16 10.07
N LYS A 69 -2.91 24.69 10.33
CA LYS A 69 -2.01 24.23 9.25
C LYS A 69 -2.59 22.96 8.63
N ASP A 70 -2.51 22.83 7.31
CA ASP A 70 -2.88 21.60 6.63
C ASP A 70 -2.01 20.42 7.09
N ILE A 71 -2.61 19.24 7.32
CA ILE A 71 -1.91 18.07 7.85
C ILE A 71 -0.79 17.57 6.93
N GLN A 72 -0.88 17.80 5.62
CA GLN A 72 0.18 17.51 4.65
C GLN A 72 1.14 18.69 4.44
N GLY A 73 0.86 19.82 5.08
CA GLY A 73 1.64 21.05 4.95
C GLY A 73 1.45 21.74 3.60
N ILE A 74 0.30 21.51 2.93
CA ILE A 74 -0.04 22.19 1.69
C ILE A 74 -0.40 23.66 2.00
N PRO A 75 0.32 24.65 1.44
CA PRO A 75 0.10 26.06 1.73
C PRO A 75 -1.04 26.62 0.88
N TRP A 76 -2.28 26.22 1.20
CA TRP A 76 -3.48 26.61 0.45
C TRP A 76 -3.64 28.13 0.30
N GLU A 77 -3.17 28.90 1.28
CA GLU A 77 -3.16 30.37 1.26
C GLU A 77 -2.26 30.98 0.17
N ARG A 78 -1.32 30.19 -0.37
CA ARG A 78 -0.43 30.60 -1.48
C ARG A 78 -0.95 30.12 -2.85
N LEU A 79 -2.04 29.36 -2.89
CA LEU A 79 -2.60 28.79 -4.10
C LEU A 79 -3.82 29.59 -4.58
N ASN A 80 -4.13 29.49 -5.87
CA ASN A 80 -5.27 30.18 -6.49
C ASN A 80 -6.63 29.54 -6.18
N PHE A 81 -6.67 28.52 -5.32
CA PHE A 81 -7.86 27.80 -4.92
C PHE A 81 -7.77 27.39 -3.46
N THR A 82 -8.94 27.33 -2.81
CA THR A 82 -9.05 26.81 -1.44
C THR A 82 -8.97 25.27 -1.44
N ARG A 83 -8.60 24.68 -0.30
CA ARG A 83 -8.65 23.22 -0.07
C ARG A 83 -9.98 22.62 -0.50
N GLU A 84 -11.08 23.24 -0.08
CA GLU A 84 -12.44 22.77 -0.36
C GLU A 84 -12.76 22.80 -1.87
N ARG A 85 -12.43 23.91 -2.55
CA ARG A 85 -12.62 24.01 -4.00
C ARG A 85 -11.80 22.96 -4.75
N TYR A 86 -10.56 22.75 -4.33
CA TYR A 86 -9.71 21.72 -4.93
C TYR A 86 -10.26 20.31 -4.70
N ARG A 87 -10.72 19.99 -3.47
CA ARG A 87 -11.37 18.72 -3.13
C ARG A 87 -12.63 18.45 -3.99
N GLN A 88 -13.49 19.44 -4.17
CA GLN A 88 -14.69 19.30 -5.00
C GLN A 88 -14.34 19.02 -6.46
N THR A 89 -13.39 19.76 -7.02
CA THR A 89 -12.86 19.52 -8.38
C THR A 89 -12.26 18.12 -8.48
N ARG A 90 -11.44 17.73 -7.50
CA ARG A 90 -10.75 16.43 -7.45
C ARG A 90 -11.73 15.27 -7.50
N VAL A 91 -12.79 15.28 -6.69
CA VAL A 91 -13.81 14.22 -6.67
C VAL A 91 -14.62 14.18 -7.97
N ARG A 92 -14.94 15.34 -8.55
CA ARG A 92 -15.71 15.42 -9.80
C ARG A 92 -14.93 14.94 -11.02
N GLU A 93 -13.62 15.20 -11.05
CA GLU A 93 -12.77 14.94 -12.21
C GLU A 93 -11.99 13.62 -12.11
N TYR A 94 -12.02 12.96 -10.94
CA TYR A 94 -11.38 11.67 -10.77
C TYR A 94 -12.03 10.61 -11.67
N LYS A 95 -11.22 9.99 -12.54
CA LYS A 95 -11.65 8.92 -13.43
C LYS A 95 -11.24 7.58 -12.84
N ASN A 96 -12.22 6.74 -12.57
CA ASN A 96 -11.98 5.37 -12.18
C ASN A 96 -11.68 4.50 -13.40
N TYR A 97 -10.80 3.52 -13.21
CA TYR A 97 -10.76 2.34 -14.08
C TYR A 97 -11.96 1.47 -13.72
N GLU A 98 -12.76 1.02 -14.68
CA GLU A 98 -13.96 0.22 -14.38
C GLU A 98 -14.18 -0.79 -15.51
N ASN A 99 -14.30 -2.06 -15.13
CA ASN A 99 -14.79 -3.15 -15.97
C ASN A 99 -16.12 -3.65 -15.38
N LEU A 100 -17.02 -2.72 -15.02
CA LEU A 100 -18.27 -3.07 -14.33
C LEU A 100 -19.18 -3.93 -15.21
N TYR A 101 -19.60 -5.06 -14.65
CA TYR A 101 -20.67 -5.90 -15.20
C TYR A 101 -22.02 -5.56 -14.52
N GLY A 102 -22.52 -4.33 -14.66
CA GLY A 102 -23.82 -3.94 -14.07
C GLY A 102 -24.06 -2.43 -13.90
N SER A 103 -25.26 -2.05 -13.41
CA SER A 103 -25.62 -0.65 -13.16
C SER A 103 -25.18 -0.18 -11.77
N ARG A 104 -24.63 1.04 -11.66
CA ARG A 104 -24.24 1.64 -10.37
C ARG A 104 -25.44 1.91 -9.45
N GLU A 105 -26.61 2.22 -10.01
CA GLU A 105 -27.82 2.60 -9.26
C GLU A 105 -28.38 1.47 -8.40
N GLU A 106 -28.26 0.22 -8.85
CA GLU A 106 -28.67 -0.95 -8.07
C GLU A 106 -27.71 -1.19 -6.90
N MET A 107 -26.41 -1.01 -7.13
CA MET A 107 -25.38 -1.12 -6.10
C MET A 107 -25.59 -0.12 -4.96
N GLU A 108 -26.02 1.10 -5.30
CA GLU A 108 -26.23 2.15 -4.30
C GLU A 108 -27.29 1.82 -3.25
N LYS A 109 -28.24 0.95 -3.58
CA LYS A 109 -29.30 0.51 -2.66
C LYS A 109 -28.83 -0.54 -1.67
N GLU A 110 -27.74 -1.24 -1.97
CA GLU A 110 -27.20 -2.31 -1.12
C GLU A 110 -26.17 -1.81 -0.10
N PHE A 111 -25.65 -0.58 -0.27
CA PHE A 111 -24.64 -0.03 0.64
C PHE A 111 -25.20 0.17 2.05
N LEU A 112 -24.40 -0.22 3.02
CA LEU A 112 -24.66 0.07 4.42
C LEU A 112 -24.70 1.59 4.62
N GLN A 113 -25.72 2.07 5.31
CA GLN A 113 -25.80 3.48 5.71
C GLN A 113 -24.83 3.72 6.86
N VAL A 114 -23.92 4.66 6.66
CA VAL A 114 -22.80 4.93 7.56
C VAL A 114 -22.88 6.36 8.09
N GLU A 115 -22.79 6.50 9.40
CA GLU A 115 -22.62 7.79 10.09
C GLU A 115 -21.15 8.23 9.99
N LYS A 116 -20.89 9.26 9.18
CA LYS A 116 -19.57 9.87 9.01
C LYS A 116 -19.26 10.87 10.13
N GLY A 117 -17.98 11.20 10.30
CA GLY A 117 -17.51 12.26 11.21
C GLY A 117 -17.16 11.77 12.61
N LYS A 118 -17.04 10.45 12.81
CA LYS A 118 -16.44 9.91 14.03
C LYS A 118 -14.92 10.09 13.99
N ALA A 119 -14.30 10.09 15.16
CA ALA A 119 -12.85 10.14 15.32
C ALA A 119 -12.38 8.96 16.19
N PHE A 120 -11.64 8.05 15.58
CA PHE A 120 -11.05 6.86 16.18
C PHE A 120 -9.52 6.95 16.28
N TYR A 121 -8.89 7.65 15.33
CA TYR A 121 -7.46 7.92 15.28
C TYR A 121 -7.22 9.41 15.02
N ASP A 122 -6.54 10.08 15.93
CA ASP A 122 -6.24 11.52 15.84
C ASP A 122 -4.91 11.74 15.13
N PHE A 123 -4.85 12.74 14.25
CA PHE A 123 -3.60 13.09 13.55
C PHE A 123 -2.50 13.45 14.55
N GLN A 124 -1.33 12.81 14.39
CA GLN A 124 -0.19 13.00 15.28
C GLN A 124 0.95 13.75 14.58
N PHE A 125 1.32 13.32 13.38
CA PHE A 125 2.50 13.83 12.71
C PHE A 125 2.48 13.51 11.21
N ASN A 126 3.07 14.40 10.41
CA ASN A 126 3.38 14.18 9.01
C ASN A 126 4.85 14.48 8.75
N THR A 127 5.56 13.56 8.08
CA THR A 127 6.93 13.81 7.62
C THR A 127 7.08 13.69 6.12
N ARG A 128 7.82 14.62 5.52
CA ARG A 128 8.24 14.58 4.11
C ARG A 128 9.66 14.06 3.93
N LEU A 129 10.33 13.65 5.02
CA LEU A 129 11.67 13.08 4.99
C LEU A 129 11.72 11.67 4.39
N VAL A 130 10.58 10.97 4.44
CA VAL A 130 10.37 9.69 3.77
C VAL A 130 9.07 9.78 2.98
N LYS A 131 9.08 9.28 1.75
CA LYS A 131 7.92 9.30 0.86
C LYS A 131 7.82 8.03 0.05
N SER A 132 6.60 7.55 -0.13
CA SER A 132 6.39 6.30 -0.84
C SER A 132 6.49 6.48 -2.36
N THR A 133 7.03 5.47 -3.04
CA THR A 133 6.99 5.36 -4.51
C THR A 133 6.12 4.17 -4.90
N ILE A 134 5.19 4.38 -5.82
CA ILE A 134 4.32 3.35 -6.37
C ILE A 134 4.78 3.08 -7.81
N VAL A 135 4.92 1.80 -8.16
CA VAL A 135 5.30 1.37 -9.52
C VAL A 135 4.11 0.84 -10.33
N HIS A 136 2.97 0.60 -9.69
CA HIS A 136 1.77 0.07 -10.34
C HIS A 136 0.50 0.73 -9.81
N PHE A 137 -0.40 1.15 -10.71
CA PHE A 137 -1.61 1.89 -10.35
C PHE A 137 -2.67 1.07 -9.58
N GLN A 138 -2.53 -0.26 -9.44
CA GLN A 138 -3.48 -1.09 -8.67
C GLN A 138 -2.93 -1.61 -7.33
N LEU A 139 -1.62 -1.83 -7.20
CA LEU A 139 -1.04 -2.53 -6.04
C LEU A 139 -0.61 -1.54 -4.95
N ARG A 140 -1.08 -1.72 -3.70
CA ARG A 140 -0.94 -0.75 -2.58
C ARG A 140 -0.46 -1.37 -1.25
N ASN A 141 0.30 -2.46 -1.31
CA ASN A 141 0.88 -3.09 -0.12
C ASN A 141 2.36 -2.72 0.01
N LEU A 142 2.67 -1.42 0.14
CA LEU A 142 4.03 -0.86 0.15
C LEU A 142 4.41 -0.13 1.46
N LEU A 143 3.61 -0.33 2.51
CA LEU A 143 3.80 0.26 3.84
C LEU A 143 3.50 -0.78 4.92
N TRP A 144 4.41 -0.93 5.89
CA TRP A 144 4.24 -1.92 6.95
C TRP A 144 4.80 -1.47 8.30
N ALA A 145 3.94 -1.35 9.30
CA ALA A 145 4.33 -1.04 10.68
C ALA A 145 4.65 -2.32 11.45
N THR A 146 5.77 -2.32 12.16
CA THR A 146 6.17 -3.41 13.07
C THR A 146 6.06 -3.03 14.54
N SER A 147 5.97 -1.71 14.82
CA SER A 147 5.64 -1.15 16.11
C SER A 147 4.91 0.19 15.89
N LYS A 148 4.43 0.85 16.94
CA LYS A 148 3.96 2.24 16.86
C LYS A 148 5.06 3.26 16.49
N HIS A 149 6.32 2.83 16.52
CA HIS A 149 7.49 3.66 16.24
C HIS A 149 8.23 3.28 14.95
N ASP A 150 8.07 2.04 14.47
CA ASP A 150 8.87 1.49 13.40
C ASP A 150 8.00 1.08 12.22
N VAL A 151 8.23 1.74 11.08
CA VAL A 151 7.49 1.51 9.85
C VAL A 151 8.43 1.38 8.67
N TYR A 152 8.10 0.47 7.77
CA TYR A 152 8.86 0.16 6.57
C TYR A 152 8.05 0.60 5.35
N LEU A 153 8.69 1.27 4.41
CA LEU A 153 8.05 1.77 3.20
C LEU A 153 8.96 1.69 1.99
N MET A 154 8.35 1.54 0.81
CA MET A 154 9.06 1.60 -0.46
C MET A 154 9.32 3.05 -0.86
N GLU A 155 10.57 3.44 -1.06
CA GLU A 155 11.00 4.74 -1.58
C GLU A 155 11.98 4.53 -2.74
N ASN A 156 11.57 4.92 -3.94
CA ASN A 156 12.31 4.75 -5.20
C ASN A 156 12.74 3.29 -5.47
N TYR A 157 14.01 2.96 -5.19
CA TYR A 157 14.59 1.62 -5.32
C TYR A 157 15.02 1.03 -3.99
N SER A 158 14.54 1.60 -2.89
CA SER A 158 14.95 1.22 -1.56
C SER A 158 13.74 0.97 -0.69
N VAL A 159 13.80 -0.07 0.12
CA VAL A 159 12.91 -0.16 1.26
C VAL A 159 13.56 0.52 2.44
N MET A 160 12.89 1.54 2.93
CA MET A 160 13.33 2.37 4.05
C MET A 160 12.63 1.90 5.31
N HIS A 161 13.38 1.81 6.41
CA HIS A 161 12.84 1.82 7.76
C HIS A 161 12.80 3.26 8.23
N TRP A 162 11.68 3.68 8.83
CA TRP A 162 11.53 4.96 9.48
C TRP A 162 11.19 4.75 10.95
N SER A 163 11.98 5.35 11.83
CA SER A 163 11.70 5.43 13.25
C SER A 163 11.05 6.77 13.59
N SER A 164 9.77 6.76 13.95
CA SER A 164 9.05 7.96 14.40
C SER A 164 9.54 8.45 15.77
N LEU A 165 10.17 7.57 16.56
CA LEU A 165 10.77 7.92 17.85
C LEU A 165 12.09 8.67 17.67
N LEU A 166 12.94 8.20 16.76
CA LEU A 166 14.26 8.80 16.51
C LEU A 166 14.25 9.86 15.41
N HIS A 167 13.11 10.02 14.70
CA HIS A 167 12.97 10.86 13.52
C HIS A 167 14.08 10.60 12.48
N LYS A 168 14.36 9.31 12.25
CA LYS A 168 15.47 8.86 11.41
C LYS A 168 15.01 7.74 10.48
N GLY A 169 15.43 7.84 9.22
CA GLY A 169 15.27 6.79 8.21
C GLY A 169 16.57 6.02 8.00
N GLU A 170 16.48 4.72 7.80
CA GLU A 170 17.59 3.82 7.46
C GLU A 170 17.23 2.94 6.26
N GLU A 171 18.16 2.78 5.32
CA GLU A 171 17.96 1.92 4.16
C GLU A 171 18.11 0.44 4.58
N VAL A 172 17.06 -0.35 4.36
CA VAL A 172 17.00 -1.77 4.74
C VAL A 172 17.39 -2.66 3.57
N LEU A 173 16.91 -2.34 2.38
CA LEU A 173 17.14 -3.10 1.15
C LEU A 173 17.22 -2.15 -0.03
N ASN A 174 18.32 -2.15 -0.76
CA ASN A 174 18.47 -1.42 -2.02
C ASN A 174 18.39 -2.40 -3.20
N VAL A 175 17.39 -2.24 -4.06
CA VAL A 175 17.13 -3.11 -5.20
C VAL A 175 17.58 -2.53 -6.55
N ALA A 176 18.18 -1.34 -6.56
CA ALA A 176 18.86 -0.79 -7.75
C ALA A 176 20.16 -1.54 -8.03
N LYS A 177 20.83 -2.03 -6.98
CA LYS A 177 22.06 -2.82 -7.07
C LYS A 177 21.74 -4.32 -7.23
N PRO A 178 22.67 -5.12 -7.78
CA PRO A 178 22.49 -6.55 -7.82
C PRO A 178 22.35 -7.16 -6.41
N ILE A 179 21.34 -7.98 -6.22
CA ILE A 179 21.02 -8.67 -4.97
C ILE A 179 21.54 -10.09 -5.08
N VAL A 180 22.53 -10.42 -4.26
CA VAL A 180 23.08 -11.77 -4.16
C VAL A 180 22.54 -12.42 -2.89
N PRO A 181 21.87 -13.58 -2.98
CA PRO A 181 21.33 -14.27 -1.80
C PRO A 181 22.46 -14.89 -0.98
N ASN A 182 22.36 -14.74 0.35
CA ASN A 182 23.35 -15.27 1.28
C ASN A 182 23.19 -16.78 1.51
N LEU A 183 21.95 -17.28 1.56
CA LEU A 183 21.70 -18.70 1.82
C LEU A 183 21.93 -19.52 0.55
N LYS A 184 22.73 -20.57 0.67
CA LYS A 184 23.00 -21.54 -0.38
C LYS A 184 22.98 -22.94 0.25
N HIS A 185 21.96 -23.72 -0.06
CA HIS A 185 21.91 -25.15 0.26
C HIS A 185 21.35 -25.94 -0.93
N PRO A 186 21.67 -27.25 -1.05
CA PRO A 186 21.28 -28.04 -2.21
C PRO A 186 19.75 -28.07 -2.42
N GLY A 187 19.30 -27.74 -3.64
CA GLY A 187 17.88 -27.70 -3.99
C GLY A 187 17.19 -26.35 -3.80
N LEU A 188 17.88 -25.35 -3.24
CA LEU A 188 17.37 -23.98 -3.16
C LEU A 188 17.44 -23.30 -4.53
N LEU A 189 16.30 -22.84 -5.05
CA LEU A 189 16.19 -22.16 -6.35
C LEU A 189 16.61 -20.68 -6.28
N SER A 190 17.62 -20.35 -5.48
CA SER A 190 18.10 -18.98 -5.31
C SER A 190 18.84 -18.50 -6.55
N GLN A 191 18.53 -17.30 -7.02
CA GLN A 191 19.25 -16.66 -8.12
C GLN A 191 19.51 -15.19 -7.80
N GLN A 192 20.57 -14.64 -8.41
CA GLN A 192 20.85 -13.22 -8.32
C GLN A 192 19.77 -12.43 -9.05
N LEU A 193 19.36 -11.30 -8.46
CA LEU A 193 18.43 -10.35 -9.06
C LEU A 193 19.12 -9.01 -9.27
N SER A 194 18.60 -8.17 -10.16
CA SER A 194 19.11 -6.83 -10.41
C SER A 194 18.00 -5.92 -10.90
N ARG A 195 18.01 -4.65 -10.45
CA ARG A 195 17.07 -3.61 -10.89
C ARG A 195 15.60 -4.02 -10.70
N VAL A 196 15.28 -4.55 -9.52
CA VAL A 196 13.92 -4.99 -9.21
C VAL A 196 13.04 -3.76 -8.95
N GLN A 197 11.85 -3.74 -9.53
CA GLN A 197 10.80 -2.77 -9.19
C GLN A 197 9.85 -3.44 -8.20
N ILE A 198 9.90 -3.05 -6.92
CA ILE A 198 9.06 -3.66 -5.88
C ILE A 198 7.60 -3.24 -6.08
N SER A 199 6.73 -4.23 -6.26
CA SER A 199 5.28 -4.07 -6.44
C SER A 199 4.49 -4.30 -5.15
N THR A 200 5.06 -5.04 -4.20
CA THR A 200 4.39 -5.44 -2.95
C THR A 200 5.42 -5.84 -1.90
N MET A 201 5.12 -5.64 -0.62
CA MET A 201 5.99 -6.07 0.48
C MET A 201 5.21 -6.35 1.76
N VAL A 202 5.84 -7.12 2.65
CA VAL A 202 5.35 -7.44 3.99
C VAL A 202 6.53 -7.56 4.94
N VAL A 203 6.34 -7.14 6.19
CA VAL A 203 7.33 -7.29 7.25
C VAL A 203 6.68 -7.95 8.45
N LYS A 204 7.01 -9.21 8.70
CA LYS A 204 6.45 -9.94 9.84
C LYS A 204 7.58 -10.48 10.70
N GLU A 205 7.53 -10.15 11.99
CA GLU A 205 8.58 -10.49 12.94
C GLU A 205 9.93 -9.95 12.45
N ASN A 206 10.90 -10.83 12.20
CA ASN A 206 12.22 -10.46 11.67
C ASN A 206 12.33 -10.67 10.14
N LEU A 207 11.28 -11.14 9.47
CA LEU A 207 11.31 -11.47 8.04
C LEU A 207 10.60 -10.39 7.22
N MET A 208 11.34 -9.79 6.32
CA MET A 208 10.85 -8.92 5.27
C MET A 208 10.78 -9.70 3.97
N VAL A 209 9.65 -9.62 3.28
CA VAL A 209 9.45 -10.19 1.95
C VAL A 209 9.00 -9.10 1.00
N ALA A 210 9.59 -9.06 -0.20
CA ALA A 210 9.23 -8.14 -1.27
C ALA A 210 9.01 -8.92 -2.58
N GLY A 211 7.94 -8.56 -3.29
CA GLY A 211 7.62 -9.03 -4.64
C GLY A 211 7.99 -7.97 -5.68
N GLY A 212 8.49 -8.40 -6.83
CA GLY A 212 8.86 -7.53 -7.93
C GLY A 212 7.90 -7.57 -9.13
N PHE A 213 7.99 -6.53 -9.96
CA PHE A 213 7.16 -6.33 -11.14
C PHE A 213 7.38 -7.37 -12.24
N GLN A 214 8.52 -8.05 -12.27
CA GLN A 214 8.81 -9.12 -13.24
C GLN A 214 8.75 -10.51 -12.58
N GLY A 215 7.97 -10.68 -11.51
CA GLY A 215 7.81 -11.96 -10.83
C GLY A 215 8.93 -12.31 -9.88
N GLU A 216 9.71 -11.32 -9.44
CA GLU A 216 10.73 -11.52 -8.42
C GLU A 216 10.12 -11.75 -7.04
N LEU A 217 10.89 -12.48 -6.21
CA LEU A 217 10.65 -12.64 -4.79
C LEU A 217 11.98 -12.44 -4.05
N ILE A 218 11.97 -11.59 -3.03
CA ILE A 218 13.13 -11.30 -2.17
C ILE A 218 12.70 -11.51 -0.73
N CYS A 219 13.50 -12.27 0.02
CA CYS A 219 13.33 -12.50 1.45
C CYS A 219 14.59 -12.04 2.18
N LYS A 220 14.42 -11.19 3.20
CA LYS A 220 15.50 -10.61 3.99
C LYS A 220 15.17 -10.70 5.47
N TYR A 221 16.12 -11.19 6.27
CA TYR A 221 16.06 -11.02 7.71
C TYR A 221 16.54 -9.62 8.10
N LEU A 222 15.74 -8.89 8.88
CA LEU A 222 16.03 -7.51 9.25
C LEU A 222 17.29 -7.37 10.09
N ASN A 223 17.56 -8.37 10.95
CA ASN A 223 18.76 -8.43 11.78
C ASN A 223 20.03 -8.93 11.04
N GLN A 224 19.96 -9.20 9.73
CA GLN A 224 21.10 -9.67 8.94
C GLN A 224 21.40 -8.74 7.77
N SER A 225 22.67 -8.67 7.35
CA SER A 225 23.08 -7.93 6.15
C SER A 225 22.74 -8.70 4.87
N GLY A 226 22.30 -8.01 3.81
CA GLY A 226 21.95 -8.63 2.53
C GLY A 226 20.60 -9.37 2.52
N ALA A 227 20.27 -9.98 1.39
CA ALA A 227 19.06 -10.81 1.25
C ALA A 227 19.36 -12.25 1.67
N ALA A 228 18.45 -12.88 2.39
CA ALA A 228 18.57 -14.28 2.77
C ALA A 228 18.32 -15.18 1.54
N PHE A 229 17.26 -14.88 0.80
CA PHE A 229 16.86 -15.59 -0.40
C PHE A 229 16.31 -14.61 -1.43
N CYS A 230 16.57 -14.87 -2.71
CA CYS A 230 15.86 -14.20 -3.78
C CYS A 230 15.79 -15.07 -5.03
N THR A 231 14.70 -14.95 -5.78
CA THR A 231 14.48 -15.71 -7.02
C THR A 231 13.50 -15.01 -7.97
N LYS A 232 13.34 -15.54 -9.18
CA LYS A 232 12.30 -15.17 -10.14
C LYS A 232 11.31 -16.34 -10.23
N LEU A 233 10.07 -16.09 -9.82
CA LEU A 233 9.03 -17.10 -9.64
C LEU A 233 8.42 -17.59 -10.96
N THR A 234 8.46 -16.74 -11.97
CA THR A 234 8.02 -17.01 -13.35
C THR A 234 8.80 -16.11 -14.31
N THR A 235 9.01 -16.59 -15.53
CA THR A 235 9.65 -15.85 -16.62
C THR A 235 8.65 -15.37 -17.68
N ASP A 236 7.35 -15.49 -17.42
CA ASP A 236 6.30 -15.03 -18.32
C ASP A 236 6.38 -13.49 -18.50
N ASP A 237 5.97 -12.99 -19.67
CA ASP A 237 6.07 -11.56 -20.00
C ASP A 237 5.27 -10.67 -19.05
N ASN A 238 4.19 -11.19 -18.46
CA ASN A 238 3.37 -10.51 -17.45
C ASN A 238 3.39 -11.26 -16.11
N ALA A 239 4.58 -11.31 -15.51
CA ALA A 239 4.93 -12.14 -14.35
C ALA A 239 4.72 -11.47 -12.97
N ILE A 240 4.17 -10.25 -12.90
CA ILE A 240 4.11 -9.39 -11.71
C ILE A 240 3.78 -10.21 -10.44
N THR A 241 4.60 -10.03 -9.39
CA THR A 241 4.24 -10.51 -8.04
C THR A 241 3.27 -9.49 -7.45
N ASN A 242 1.97 -9.79 -7.51
CA ASN A 242 0.90 -8.86 -7.15
C ASN A 242 0.77 -8.69 -5.62
N ALA A 243 0.87 -9.80 -4.89
CA ALA A 243 0.81 -9.78 -3.42
C ALA A 243 1.82 -10.78 -2.82
N VAL A 244 2.40 -10.38 -1.69
CA VAL A 244 3.15 -11.27 -0.81
C VAL A 244 2.56 -11.22 0.59
N ASP A 245 2.56 -12.37 1.27
CA ASP A 245 2.12 -12.48 2.64
C ASP A 245 3.02 -13.43 3.43
N VAL A 246 3.09 -13.23 4.74
CA VAL A 246 3.81 -14.11 5.67
C VAL A 246 2.85 -14.56 6.76
N PHE A 247 2.59 -15.86 6.81
CA PHE A 247 1.57 -16.43 7.69
C PHE A 247 2.09 -17.64 8.45
N ASN A 248 1.45 -17.94 9.58
CA ASN A 248 1.69 -19.19 10.30
C ASN A 248 0.71 -20.23 9.80
N ASN A 249 1.21 -21.40 9.41
CA ASN A 249 0.33 -22.53 9.13
C ASN A 249 -0.32 -23.03 10.44
N PRO A 250 -1.26 -23.99 10.37
CA PRO A 250 -1.91 -24.53 11.58
C PRO A 250 -0.96 -25.19 12.58
N SER A 251 0.25 -25.61 12.16
CA SER A 251 1.29 -26.14 13.05
C SER A 251 2.19 -25.07 13.67
N GLY A 252 1.97 -23.78 13.37
CA GLY A 252 2.77 -22.65 13.85
C GLY A 252 4.05 -22.38 13.05
N ALA A 253 4.30 -23.11 11.96
CA ALA A 253 5.45 -22.88 11.11
C ALA A 253 5.20 -21.71 10.15
N LEU A 254 6.18 -20.84 10.03
CA LEU A 254 6.09 -19.62 9.22
C LEU A 254 6.21 -19.95 7.72
N ARG A 255 5.39 -19.31 6.90
CA ARG A 255 5.28 -19.52 5.46
C ARG A 255 5.34 -18.19 4.73
N VAL A 256 6.00 -18.19 3.57
CA VAL A 256 5.98 -17.08 2.61
C VAL A 256 5.06 -17.45 1.47
N MET A 257 4.08 -16.60 1.17
CA MET A 257 3.19 -16.76 0.03
C MET A 257 3.42 -15.64 -0.97
N ALA A 258 3.46 -16.00 -2.25
CA ALA A 258 3.46 -15.06 -3.36
C ALA A 258 2.29 -15.37 -4.31
N ALA A 259 1.50 -14.35 -4.59
CA ALA A 259 0.46 -14.35 -5.62
C ALA A 259 0.98 -13.62 -6.85
N ASN A 260 0.87 -14.26 -8.00
CA ASN A 260 1.44 -13.75 -9.24
C ASN A 260 0.36 -13.58 -10.31
N ASN A 261 0.71 -12.71 -11.26
CA ASN A 261 -0.12 -12.44 -12.41
C ASN A 261 -0.19 -13.62 -13.41
N ASP A 262 0.71 -14.61 -13.29
CA ASP A 262 0.69 -15.87 -14.04
C ASP A 262 -0.38 -16.88 -13.57
N ALA A 263 -1.42 -16.39 -12.90
CA ALA A 263 -2.54 -17.14 -12.32
C ALA A 263 -2.12 -18.19 -11.28
N LYS A 264 -0.99 -18.00 -10.59
CA LYS A 264 -0.51 -18.96 -9.58
C LYS A 264 -0.23 -18.32 -8.23
N ILE A 265 -0.40 -19.14 -7.21
CA ILE A 265 0.07 -18.90 -5.85
C ILE A 265 1.21 -19.88 -5.57
N ARG A 266 2.28 -19.37 -4.96
CA ARG A 266 3.45 -20.17 -4.55
C ARG A 266 3.67 -19.99 -3.06
N ILE A 267 3.85 -21.09 -2.34
CA ILE A 267 4.06 -21.11 -0.90
C ILE A 267 5.43 -21.73 -0.62
N PHE A 268 6.23 -21.04 0.18
CA PHE A 268 7.56 -21.43 0.61
C PHE A 268 7.61 -21.57 2.13
N ASP A 269 8.48 -22.45 2.59
CA ASP A 269 8.90 -22.49 3.98
C ASP A 269 9.72 -21.24 4.32
N ALA A 270 9.43 -20.54 5.42
CA ALA A 270 10.11 -19.26 5.70
C ALA A 270 11.49 -19.41 6.36
N GLU A 271 11.85 -20.61 6.82
CA GLU A 271 13.18 -20.89 7.40
C GLU A 271 14.15 -21.37 6.33
N THR A 272 13.70 -22.29 5.47
CA THR A 272 14.53 -22.93 4.45
C THR A 272 14.37 -22.32 3.06
N PHE A 273 13.31 -21.56 2.82
CA PHE A 273 12.88 -21.06 1.51
C PHE A 273 12.64 -22.16 0.46
N ALA A 274 12.40 -23.40 0.92
CA ALA A 274 11.99 -24.50 0.07
C ALA A 274 10.56 -24.28 -0.44
N SER A 275 10.33 -24.54 -1.73
CA SER A 275 9.00 -24.52 -2.33
C SER A 275 8.16 -25.66 -1.75
N ILE A 276 7.04 -25.33 -1.11
CA ILE A 276 6.11 -26.30 -0.51
C ILE A 276 4.98 -26.61 -1.49
N ASN A 277 4.24 -25.57 -1.90
CA ASN A 277 3.02 -25.73 -2.69
C ASN A 277 2.97 -24.72 -3.84
N ARG A 278 2.28 -25.11 -4.91
CA ARG A 278 1.94 -24.26 -6.04
C ARG A 278 0.52 -24.56 -6.49
N TYR A 279 -0.33 -23.55 -6.46
CA TYR A 279 -1.73 -23.64 -6.88
C TYR A 279 -1.97 -22.77 -8.10
N SER A 280 -2.75 -23.28 -9.06
CA SER A 280 -3.08 -22.58 -10.31
C SER A 280 -4.57 -22.24 -10.33
N PHE A 281 -4.88 -21.07 -10.87
CA PHE A 281 -6.23 -20.53 -11.03
C PHE A 281 -6.46 -20.17 -12.50
N ASN A 282 -7.70 -19.77 -12.82
CA ASN A 282 -8.10 -19.46 -14.20
C ASN A 282 -7.79 -18.01 -14.62
N TRP A 283 -7.23 -17.21 -13.72
CA TRP A 283 -7.07 -15.77 -13.86
C TRP A 283 -5.91 -15.26 -13.00
N SER A 284 -5.37 -14.08 -13.32
CA SER A 284 -4.29 -13.42 -12.60
C SER A 284 -4.64 -13.22 -11.13
N VAL A 285 -3.80 -13.68 -10.21
CA VAL A 285 -4.09 -13.53 -8.78
C VAL A 285 -3.57 -12.18 -8.30
N ASN A 286 -4.48 -11.27 -7.96
CA ASN A 286 -4.16 -9.88 -7.57
C ASN A 286 -3.90 -9.75 -6.07
N ASN A 287 -4.59 -10.54 -5.23
CA ASN A 287 -4.35 -10.54 -3.80
C ASN A 287 -4.71 -11.87 -3.15
N THR A 288 -4.05 -12.16 -2.03
CA THR A 288 -4.35 -13.31 -1.18
C THR A 288 -4.34 -12.90 0.29
N SER A 289 -5.10 -13.62 1.13
CA SER A 289 -4.98 -13.51 2.59
C SER A 289 -5.38 -14.81 3.29
N VAL A 290 -4.66 -15.16 4.35
CA VAL A 290 -4.88 -16.41 5.11
C VAL A 290 -5.69 -16.14 6.36
N SER A 291 -6.62 -17.04 6.70
CA SER A 291 -7.38 -16.97 7.94
C SER A 291 -6.46 -17.04 9.17
N PRO A 292 -6.85 -16.46 10.31
CA PRO A 292 -6.01 -16.45 11.51
C PRO A 292 -5.61 -17.84 12.02
N ASP A 293 -6.43 -18.86 11.76
CA ASP A 293 -6.13 -20.26 12.12
C ASP A 293 -5.28 -21.01 11.08
N GLY A 294 -4.91 -20.35 9.98
CA GLY A 294 -4.04 -20.88 8.92
C GLY A 294 -4.71 -21.90 7.99
N LYS A 295 -6.02 -22.12 8.08
CA LYS A 295 -6.71 -23.19 7.33
C LYS A 295 -7.34 -22.74 6.03
N LEU A 296 -7.82 -21.49 5.96
CA LEU A 296 -8.51 -20.96 4.79
C LEU A 296 -7.67 -19.88 4.13
N LEU A 297 -7.72 -19.85 2.82
CA LEU A 297 -7.09 -18.85 1.97
C LEU A 297 -8.19 -18.15 1.15
N ALA A 298 -8.22 -16.83 1.22
CA ALA A 298 -8.99 -16.01 0.30
C ALA A 298 -8.11 -15.69 -0.92
N VAL A 299 -8.60 -15.99 -2.12
CA VAL A 299 -7.91 -15.76 -3.39
C VAL A 299 -8.74 -14.79 -4.24
N LEU A 300 -8.12 -13.68 -4.61
CA LEU A 300 -8.72 -12.57 -5.36
C LEU A 300 -7.90 -12.27 -6.61
N GLY A 301 -8.54 -11.83 -7.70
CA GLY A 301 -7.86 -11.54 -8.95
C GLY A 301 -8.76 -10.98 -10.03
N ASP A 302 -8.45 -11.32 -11.28
CA ASP A 302 -9.21 -10.93 -12.48
C ASP A 302 -10.51 -11.75 -12.60
N SER A 303 -11.30 -11.73 -11.52
CA SER A 303 -12.60 -12.35 -11.39
C SER A 303 -13.45 -11.54 -10.43
N VAL A 304 -14.75 -11.53 -10.68
CA VAL A 304 -15.76 -10.95 -9.78
C VAL A 304 -15.98 -11.77 -8.51
N GLU A 305 -15.45 -12.99 -8.47
CA GLU A 305 -15.60 -13.91 -7.34
C GLU A 305 -14.34 -13.92 -6.47
N CYS A 306 -14.53 -14.00 -5.15
CA CYS A 306 -13.46 -14.38 -4.22
C CYS A 306 -13.54 -15.89 -3.99
N LEU A 307 -12.45 -16.63 -4.25
CA LEU A 307 -12.40 -18.06 -3.93
C LEU A 307 -11.94 -18.26 -2.48
N ILE A 308 -12.62 -19.14 -1.76
CA ILE A 308 -12.17 -19.67 -0.48
C ILE A 308 -11.56 -21.05 -0.74
N VAL A 309 -10.32 -21.21 -0.29
CA VAL A 309 -9.46 -22.34 -0.62
C VAL A 309 -8.93 -22.96 0.67
N ASP A 310 -8.91 -24.28 0.76
CA ASP A 310 -8.19 -24.98 1.83
C ASP A 310 -6.68 -24.75 1.67
N ALA A 311 -6.05 -24.13 2.67
CA ALA A 311 -4.66 -23.65 2.57
C ALA A 311 -3.61 -24.79 2.46
N GLN A 312 -3.98 -26.01 2.85
CA GLN A 312 -3.09 -27.17 2.81
C GLN A 312 -3.13 -27.89 1.45
N SER A 313 -4.33 -28.10 0.91
CA SER A 313 -4.57 -28.87 -0.31
C SER A 313 -4.69 -28.00 -1.57
N GLY A 314 -4.99 -26.71 -1.42
CA GLY A 314 -5.29 -25.81 -2.53
C GLY A 314 -6.64 -26.04 -3.18
N GLN A 315 -7.51 -26.86 -2.57
CA GLN A 315 -8.85 -27.13 -3.10
C GLN A 315 -9.79 -25.96 -2.82
N VAL A 316 -10.51 -25.51 -3.85
CA VAL A 316 -11.57 -24.50 -3.72
C VAL A 316 -12.74 -25.12 -2.96
N THR A 317 -13.07 -24.58 -1.79
CA THR A 317 -14.20 -25.04 -0.98
C THR A 317 -15.46 -24.24 -1.28
N ASN A 318 -15.33 -22.93 -1.52
CA ASN A 318 -16.45 -22.03 -1.76
C ASN A 318 -16.03 -20.86 -2.67
N SER A 319 -17.03 -20.15 -3.17
CA SER A 319 -16.88 -18.91 -3.92
C SER A 319 -17.84 -17.85 -3.36
N LEU A 320 -17.33 -16.64 -3.17
CA LEU A 320 -18.08 -15.48 -2.69
C LEU A 320 -18.47 -14.63 -3.89
N LYS A 321 -19.78 -14.56 -4.15
CA LYS A 321 -20.35 -13.86 -5.30
C LYS A 321 -21.04 -12.58 -4.84
N GLY A 322 -20.84 -11.50 -5.59
CA GLY A 322 -21.53 -10.23 -5.36
C GLY A 322 -20.75 -9.00 -5.83
N HIS A 323 -19.43 -9.05 -5.84
CA HIS A 323 -18.65 -7.99 -6.48
C HIS A 323 -18.95 -7.94 -7.99
N LEU A 324 -18.75 -6.77 -8.58
CA LEU A 324 -19.09 -6.50 -10.00
C LEU A 324 -17.87 -6.27 -10.89
N ASP A 325 -16.67 -6.36 -10.33
CA ASP A 325 -15.40 -6.13 -11.00
C ASP A 325 -14.27 -6.85 -10.23
N TYR A 326 -13.00 -6.58 -10.54
CA TYR A 326 -11.83 -7.28 -10.00
C TYR A 326 -11.46 -6.81 -8.59
N SER A 327 -11.03 -7.77 -7.77
CA SER A 327 -10.69 -7.53 -6.37
C SER A 327 -9.18 -7.41 -6.18
N PHE A 328 -8.74 -6.46 -5.35
CA PHE A 328 -7.32 -6.12 -5.17
C PHE A 328 -6.84 -6.17 -3.72
N ALA A 329 -7.75 -6.35 -2.76
CA ALA A 329 -7.40 -6.39 -1.35
C ALA A 329 -8.33 -7.32 -0.59
N SER A 330 -7.79 -8.05 0.38
CA SER A 330 -8.56 -8.75 1.39
C SER A 330 -7.88 -8.73 2.74
N ALA A 331 -8.67 -8.81 3.79
CA ALA A 331 -8.18 -9.02 5.15
C ALA A 331 -9.19 -9.82 5.97
N TRP A 332 -8.66 -10.72 6.79
CA TRP A 332 -9.45 -11.44 7.77
C TRP A 332 -9.54 -10.62 9.06
N HIS A 333 -10.72 -10.57 9.66
CA HIS A 333 -10.87 -10.15 11.03
C HIS A 333 -10.13 -11.16 11.94
N PRO A 334 -9.45 -10.72 13.01
CA PRO A 334 -8.61 -11.60 13.83
C PRO A 334 -9.38 -12.73 14.55
N ASP A 335 -10.70 -12.64 14.68
CA ASP A 335 -11.53 -13.75 15.18
C ASP A 335 -11.79 -14.87 14.15
N GLY A 336 -11.41 -14.66 12.89
CA GLY A 336 -11.56 -15.61 11.79
C GLY A 336 -12.97 -15.75 11.23
N HIS A 337 -13.96 -14.98 11.71
CA HIS A 337 -15.35 -15.10 11.26
C HIS A 337 -15.69 -14.18 10.09
N ILE A 338 -15.02 -13.04 9.99
CA ILE A 338 -15.30 -12.05 8.94
C ILE A 338 -14.11 -11.95 7.98
N LEU A 339 -14.39 -12.04 6.68
CA LEU A 339 -13.47 -11.68 5.62
C LEU A 339 -13.95 -10.38 4.98
N ALA A 340 -13.07 -9.41 4.83
CA ALA A 340 -13.32 -8.19 4.07
C ALA A 340 -12.61 -8.26 2.71
N THR A 341 -13.29 -7.87 1.63
CA THR A 341 -12.73 -7.83 0.26
C THR A 341 -12.93 -6.44 -0.34
N GLY A 342 -11.88 -5.86 -0.91
CA GLY A 342 -11.88 -4.56 -1.57
C GLY A 342 -11.77 -4.70 -3.09
N ASN A 343 -12.58 -3.92 -3.81
CA ASN A 343 -12.85 -4.16 -5.23
C ASN A 343 -12.80 -2.89 -6.09
N GLN A 344 -12.59 -3.09 -7.40
CA GLN A 344 -12.65 -2.06 -8.42
C GLN A 344 -14.03 -1.38 -8.54
N ASP A 345 -15.10 -2.09 -8.18
CA ASP A 345 -16.49 -1.61 -8.14
C ASP A 345 -16.77 -0.53 -7.07
N THR A 346 -15.71 0.00 -6.43
CA THR A 346 -15.75 1.02 -5.37
C THR A 346 -16.32 0.53 -4.04
N SER A 347 -16.52 -0.77 -3.88
CA SER A 347 -17.04 -1.36 -2.65
C SER A 347 -16.00 -2.17 -1.88
N CYS A 348 -16.21 -2.23 -0.57
CA CYS A 348 -15.66 -3.27 0.28
C CYS A 348 -16.81 -4.15 0.80
N ARG A 349 -16.80 -5.45 0.48
CA ARG A 349 -17.80 -6.41 0.98
C ARG A 349 -17.27 -7.14 2.20
N LEU A 350 -18.15 -7.32 3.19
CA LEU A 350 -17.88 -8.10 4.39
C LEU A 350 -18.62 -9.44 4.30
N TRP A 351 -17.92 -10.54 4.57
CA TRP A 351 -18.42 -11.90 4.44
C TRP A 351 -18.31 -12.62 5.78
N ASP A 352 -19.42 -13.16 6.27
CA ASP A 352 -19.38 -14.07 7.42
C ASP A 352 -19.08 -15.49 6.91
N ILE A 353 -17.93 -16.05 7.31
CA ILE A 353 -17.50 -17.34 6.78
C ILE A 353 -18.38 -18.52 7.21
N ARG A 354 -19.25 -18.31 8.19
CA ARG A 354 -20.25 -19.28 8.64
C ARG A 354 -21.50 -19.25 7.78
N ASN A 355 -21.68 -18.20 6.95
CA ASN A 355 -22.78 -18.05 6.01
C ASN A 355 -22.34 -17.31 4.74
N LEU A 356 -21.81 -18.08 3.78
CA LEU A 356 -21.25 -17.55 2.52
C LEU A 356 -22.31 -17.24 1.44
N SER A 357 -23.60 -17.39 1.74
CA SER A 357 -24.66 -17.21 0.74
C SER A 357 -24.83 -15.76 0.26
N LYS A 358 -24.41 -14.80 1.08
CA LYS A 358 -24.44 -13.36 0.78
C LYS A 358 -23.43 -12.60 1.65
N SER A 359 -23.07 -11.39 1.24
CA SER A 359 -22.30 -10.47 2.09
C SER A 359 -23.13 -10.00 3.28
N LEU A 360 -22.48 -9.87 4.44
CA LEU A 360 -23.03 -9.30 5.67
C LEU A 360 -23.35 -7.80 5.51
N ALA A 361 -22.44 -7.06 4.89
CA ALA A 361 -22.57 -5.63 4.62
C ALA A 361 -21.68 -5.23 3.44
N ILE A 362 -21.99 -4.08 2.85
CA ILE A 362 -21.23 -3.47 1.76
C ILE A 362 -20.89 -2.04 2.15
N LEU A 363 -19.60 -1.74 2.25
CA LEU A 363 -19.08 -0.42 2.57
C LEU A 363 -18.69 0.29 1.27
N LYS A 364 -19.14 1.53 1.11
CA LYS A 364 -18.89 2.34 -0.09
C LYS A 364 -17.61 3.17 0.08
N GLY A 365 -16.74 3.13 -0.92
CA GLY A 365 -15.69 4.15 -1.10
C GLY A 365 -16.29 5.52 -1.45
N ARG A 366 -15.49 6.56 -1.36
CA ARG A 366 -15.92 7.93 -1.66
C ARG A 366 -15.73 8.29 -3.13
N MET A 367 -14.61 7.90 -3.72
CA MET A 367 -14.17 8.39 -5.02
C MET A 367 -13.82 7.26 -5.97
N GLY A 368 -13.21 6.18 -5.48
CA GLY A 368 -12.79 5.08 -6.34
C GLY A 368 -12.71 3.72 -5.68
N ALA A 369 -11.99 2.83 -6.35
CA ALA A 369 -11.83 1.44 -5.97
C ALA A 369 -11.31 1.28 -4.54
N ILE A 370 -11.41 0.07 -3.96
CA ILE A 370 -10.79 -0.24 -2.67
C ILE A 370 -9.51 -1.05 -2.92
N ARG A 371 -8.35 -0.48 -2.55
CA ARG A 371 -7.01 -1.05 -2.79
C ARG A 371 -6.28 -1.49 -1.54
N GLY A 372 -6.71 -1.03 -0.38
CA GLY A 372 -6.21 -1.47 0.91
C GLY A 372 -7.36 -1.88 1.81
N VAL A 373 -7.20 -2.98 2.53
CA VAL A 373 -8.13 -3.45 3.56
C VAL A 373 -7.28 -4.01 4.69
N LYS A 374 -7.44 -3.51 5.92
CA LYS A 374 -6.70 -3.98 7.09
C LYS A 374 -7.58 -3.92 8.34
N PHE A 375 -7.62 -5.00 9.10
CA PHE A 375 -8.13 -4.96 10.47
C PHE A 375 -7.02 -4.57 11.44
N THR A 376 -7.40 -3.89 12.51
CA THR A 376 -6.59 -3.80 13.74
C THR A 376 -6.42 -5.18 14.36
N SER A 377 -5.31 -5.42 15.05
CA SER A 377 -5.00 -6.73 15.65
C SER A 377 -5.97 -7.13 16.77
N ASP A 378 -6.62 -6.16 17.43
CA ASP A 378 -7.70 -6.38 18.40
C ASP A 378 -9.09 -6.54 17.74
N GLY A 379 -9.16 -6.40 16.41
CA GLY A 379 -10.37 -6.50 15.61
C GLY A 379 -11.33 -5.32 15.75
N ARG A 380 -11.02 -4.28 16.53
CA ARG A 380 -11.99 -3.20 16.82
C ARG A 380 -12.30 -2.31 15.61
N PHE A 381 -11.33 -2.14 14.73
CA PHE A 381 -11.44 -1.25 13.58
C PHE A 381 -11.00 -1.94 12.29
N LEU A 382 -11.71 -1.60 11.21
CA LEU A 382 -11.39 -1.93 9.83
C LEU A 382 -11.00 -0.64 9.09
N ALA A 383 -9.79 -0.57 8.54
CA ALA A 383 -9.42 0.44 7.57
C ALA A 383 -9.64 -0.08 6.15
N ILE A 384 -10.26 0.75 5.30
CA ILE A 384 -10.22 0.58 3.84
C ILE A 384 -9.58 1.82 3.23
N ALA A 385 -8.71 1.61 2.24
CA ALA A 385 -8.00 2.67 1.54
C ALA A 385 -8.34 2.64 0.06
N GLU A 386 -8.64 3.82 -0.48
CA GLU A 386 -8.84 4.04 -1.91
C GLU A 386 -7.48 4.21 -2.63
N PRO A 387 -7.41 4.21 -3.97
CA PRO A 387 -6.15 4.45 -4.68
C PRO A 387 -5.49 5.76 -4.30
N ALA A 388 -6.30 6.76 -3.96
CA ALA A 388 -5.89 8.09 -3.60
C ALA A 388 -6.87 8.73 -2.61
N ASP A 389 -6.37 9.73 -1.92
CA ASP A 389 -7.10 10.75 -1.16
C ASP A 389 -7.90 10.32 0.08
N PHE A 390 -8.48 9.11 0.11
CA PHE A 390 -9.38 8.71 1.18
C PHE A 390 -8.99 7.38 1.83
N VAL A 391 -8.94 7.42 3.17
CA VAL A 391 -8.91 6.23 4.02
C VAL A 391 -10.11 6.29 4.95
N HIS A 392 -10.88 5.21 5.05
CA HIS A 392 -12.06 5.11 5.91
C HIS A 392 -11.80 4.09 7.02
N ILE A 393 -12.10 4.45 8.26
CA ILE A 393 -11.95 3.58 9.43
C ILE A 393 -13.33 3.31 10.01
N PHE A 394 -13.73 2.04 10.05
CA PHE A 394 -15.04 1.59 10.53
C PHE A 394 -14.93 0.90 11.88
N ASP A 395 -15.91 1.15 12.75
CA ASP A 395 -16.06 0.44 14.02
C ASP A 395 -16.75 -0.92 13.83
N THR A 396 -16.00 -2.00 14.05
CA THR A 396 -16.50 -3.36 13.83
C THR A 396 -17.55 -3.77 14.88
N LYS A 397 -17.44 -3.28 16.12
CA LYS A 397 -18.35 -3.66 17.21
C LYS A 397 -19.70 -2.97 17.12
N LEU A 398 -19.76 -1.85 16.40
CA LEU A 398 -21.00 -1.14 16.09
C LEU A 398 -21.56 -1.55 14.72
N GLY A 399 -21.18 -2.72 14.21
CA GLY A 399 -21.71 -3.24 12.94
C GLY A 399 -21.29 -2.41 11.73
N TYR A 400 -20.12 -1.76 11.79
CA TYR A 400 -19.53 -0.97 10.69
C TYR A 400 -20.31 0.30 10.32
N VAL A 401 -21.29 0.72 11.14
CA VAL A 401 -22.11 1.91 10.85
C VAL A 401 -21.42 3.23 11.16
N ASN A 402 -20.38 3.22 11.99
CA ASN A 402 -19.65 4.42 12.39
C ASN A 402 -18.33 4.51 11.63
N CYS A 403 -18.10 5.63 10.96
CA CYS A 403 -16.91 5.83 10.12
C CYS A 403 -16.18 7.13 10.43
N GLN A 404 -14.85 7.02 10.51
CA GLN A 404 -13.92 8.12 10.37
C GLN A 404 -13.39 8.15 8.93
N GLU A 405 -13.51 9.30 8.26
CA GLU A 405 -12.92 9.54 6.95
C GLU A 405 -11.64 10.38 7.13
N ILE A 406 -10.50 9.87 6.67
CA ILE A 406 -9.25 10.61 6.54
C ILE A 406 -9.20 11.16 5.12
N ASP A 407 -9.18 12.49 5.03
CA ASP A 407 -9.24 13.26 3.79
C ASP A 407 -7.87 13.91 3.51
N ILE A 408 -7.12 13.33 2.58
CA ILE A 408 -5.75 13.70 2.17
C ILE A 408 -5.66 13.83 0.65
N PHE A 409 -4.54 14.32 0.11
CA PHE A 409 -4.32 14.45 -1.33
C PHE A 409 -3.10 13.64 -1.77
N GLY A 410 -3.25 12.88 -2.85
CA GLY A 410 -2.20 12.05 -3.42
C GLY A 410 -2.53 10.57 -3.41
N GLU A 411 -1.73 9.77 -4.10
CA GLU A 411 -1.92 8.33 -4.12
C GLU A 411 -1.55 7.70 -2.77
N ILE A 412 -2.31 6.70 -2.34
CA ILE A 412 -2.08 6.02 -1.06
C ILE A 412 -1.29 4.76 -1.34
N ALA A 413 0.02 4.76 -1.09
CA ALA A 413 0.91 3.62 -1.32
C ALA A 413 0.64 2.44 -0.38
N GLY A 414 0.02 2.70 0.77
CA GLY A 414 -0.42 1.69 1.71
C GLY A 414 -0.89 2.28 3.04
N VAL A 415 -1.57 1.45 3.82
CA VAL A 415 -2.00 1.75 5.18
C VAL A 415 -1.59 0.62 6.11
N SER A 416 -1.14 0.96 7.32
CA SER A 416 -0.71 -0.05 8.29
C SER A 416 -1.01 0.39 9.72
N PHE A 417 -1.75 -0.44 10.44
CA PHE A 417 -1.86 -0.32 11.90
C PHE A 417 -0.62 -0.91 12.55
N SER A 418 -0.11 -0.26 13.59
CA SER A 418 0.88 -0.88 14.47
C SER A 418 0.28 -2.13 15.13
N PRO A 419 1.09 -3.17 15.40
CA PRO A 419 0.58 -4.40 16.02
C PRO A 419 -0.08 -4.21 17.39
N ASP A 420 0.31 -3.17 18.13
CA ASP A 420 -0.29 -2.77 19.41
C ASP A 420 -1.58 -1.94 19.26
N THR A 421 -2.02 -1.68 18.01
CA THR A 421 -3.17 -0.87 17.62
C THR A 421 -3.08 0.63 17.94
N GLU A 422 -1.98 1.12 18.47
CA GLU A 422 -1.88 2.50 18.94
C GLU A 422 -1.67 3.52 17.83
N THR A 423 -1.11 3.12 16.68
CA THR A 423 -0.79 4.03 15.59
C THR A 423 -1.26 3.48 14.25
N LEU A 424 -1.87 4.35 13.44
CA LEU A 424 -2.14 4.11 12.04
C LEU A 424 -1.18 4.95 11.21
N PHE A 425 -0.47 4.30 10.28
CA PHE A 425 0.35 4.96 9.28
C PHE A 425 -0.32 4.95 7.92
N VAL A 426 -0.22 6.07 7.19
CA VAL A 426 -0.67 6.22 5.80
C VAL A 426 0.48 6.76 4.97
N GLY A 427 0.90 6.01 3.95
CA GLY A 427 1.97 6.38 3.04
C GLY A 427 1.39 7.06 1.82
N VAL A 428 1.80 8.30 1.56
CA VAL A 428 1.34 9.10 0.42
C VAL A 428 2.44 9.14 -0.62
N ALA A 429 2.12 8.67 -1.82
CA ALA A 429 2.91 8.85 -3.01
C ALA A 429 2.37 10.07 -3.77
N ASP A 430 3.13 11.14 -3.73
CA ASP A 430 2.86 12.35 -4.51
C ASP A 430 4.19 13.03 -4.83
N ARG A 431 4.29 13.66 -6.00
CA ARG A 431 5.53 14.30 -6.48
C ARG A 431 5.99 15.42 -5.53
N THR A 432 5.05 16.17 -4.97
CA THR A 432 5.31 17.39 -4.19
C THR A 432 5.08 17.20 -2.70
N TYR A 433 4.01 16.49 -2.34
CA TYR A 433 3.54 16.30 -0.97
C TYR A 433 3.59 14.83 -0.53
N GLY A 434 4.35 13.99 -1.25
CA GLY A 434 4.65 12.63 -0.84
C GLY A 434 5.23 12.62 0.57
N SER A 435 4.67 11.78 1.43
CA SER A 435 4.90 11.84 2.86
C SER A 435 4.43 10.60 3.59
N LEU A 436 4.76 10.52 4.87
CA LEU A 436 4.26 9.52 5.80
C LEU A 436 3.47 10.21 6.91
N LEU A 437 2.18 9.91 6.96
CA LEU A 437 1.26 10.38 7.99
C LEU A 437 1.15 9.35 9.11
N ALA A 438 1.14 9.82 10.35
CA ALA A 438 0.90 9.01 11.55
C ALA A 438 -0.30 9.56 12.33
N TYR A 439 -1.19 8.65 12.74
CA TYR A 439 -2.36 8.94 13.56
C TYR A 439 -2.35 8.05 14.80
N ASN A 440 -2.67 8.60 15.97
CA ASN A 440 -2.73 7.85 17.22
C ASN A 440 -4.16 7.46 17.55
N ARG A 441 -4.34 6.23 18.04
CA ARG A 441 -5.64 5.72 18.46
C ARG A 441 -6.19 6.57 19.61
N ARG A 442 -7.41 7.07 19.42
CA ARG A 442 -8.15 7.78 20.45
C ARG A 442 -8.70 6.76 21.46
N ARG A 443 -8.29 6.91 22.72
CA ARG A 443 -8.83 6.13 23.84
C ARG A 443 -9.90 6.95 24.55
N TYR A 444 -11.16 6.51 24.46
CA TYR A 444 -12.23 7.05 25.30
C TYR A 444 -12.14 6.37 26.68
N ASN A 445 -11.40 6.98 27.59
CA ASN A 445 -11.31 6.49 28.96
C ASN A 445 -12.54 7.00 29.73
N GLN A 446 -13.67 6.30 29.61
CA GLN A 446 -14.95 6.66 30.25
C GLN A 446 -14.83 6.96 31.76
N TYR A 447 -13.84 6.40 32.45
CA TYR A 447 -13.59 6.67 33.87
C TYR A 447 -12.94 8.04 34.15
N LEU A 448 -12.08 8.54 33.25
CA LEU A 448 -11.46 9.87 33.38
C LEU A 448 -12.40 10.98 32.89
N ASP A 449 -13.17 10.70 31.84
CA ASP A 449 -14.11 11.64 31.24
C ASP A 449 -15.43 11.79 32.02
N SER A 450 -15.63 11.03 33.11
CA SER A 450 -16.77 11.16 34.03
C SER A 450 -16.48 12.05 35.25
N MET A 451 -15.27 12.61 35.35
CA MET A 451 -14.89 13.59 36.38
C MET A 451 -14.82 15.04 35.85
N LEU A 452 -15.24 15.27 34.61
CA LEU A 452 -15.49 16.59 34.02
C LEU A 452 -17.00 16.76 33.81
#